data_AF-A0A101WVU7-F1
#
_entry.id   AF-A0A101WVU7-F1
#
_cell.length_a   1.000
_cell.length_b   1.000
_cell.length_c   1.000
_cell.angle_alpha   90.00
_cell.angle_beta   90.00
_cell.angle_gamma   90.00
#
_symmetry.space_group_name_H-M   'P 1'
#
loop_
_entity.id
_entity.type
_entity.pdbx_description
1 polymer ?
#
loop_
_entity_poly.entity_id
_entity_poly.type
_entity_poly.pdbx_seq_one_letter_code
_entity_poly.pdbx_strand_id
1 'polypeptide(L)'
;MKTAQKPNELVIAIQFDEIKGKAKFLDFKGDSLFSVVNVAAIKYSQGGHDLVKVAITGLTNKPVIVDFSDQYAESKGNVDAFLRKAREYIRSEYKTEVIADARASANYRLHVTSVLVSRTLEVVVHE
;
A
#
# COMPACT_ATOMS: atom_id res chain seq x y z
N MET A 1 -3.63 -19.01 -5.30
CA MET A 1 -2.82 -17.89 -5.84
C MET A 1 -1.59 -18.48 -6.50
N LYS A 2 -1.23 -18.08 -7.73
CA LYS A 2 -0.02 -18.57 -8.42
C LYS A 2 1.15 -17.66 -8.03
N THR A 3 2.18 -18.23 -7.41
CA THR A 3 3.45 -17.55 -7.12
C THR A 3 4.46 -17.84 -8.22
N ALA A 4 5.67 -17.27 -8.14
CA ALA A 4 6.78 -17.59 -9.05
C ALA A 4 7.42 -18.97 -8.77
N GLN A 5 7.05 -19.62 -7.67
CA GLN A 5 7.59 -20.92 -7.25
C GLN A 5 7.14 -22.04 -8.20
N LYS A 6 8.10 -22.79 -8.72
CA LYS A 6 7.86 -23.95 -9.59
C LYS A 6 7.56 -25.22 -8.78
N PRO A 7 6.99 -26.26 -9.41
CA PRO A 7 6.89 -27.58 -8.78
C PRO A 7 8.28 -28.05 -8.29
N ASN A 8 8.35 -28.55 -7.07
CA ASN A 8 9.57 -29.01 -6.38
C ASN A 8 10.58 -27.93 -5.95
N GLU A 9 10.23 -26.63 -6.04
CA GLU A 9 11.01 -25.59 -5.37
C GLU A 9 10.54 -25.40 -3.92
N LEU A 10 11.44 -25.04 -3.02
CA LEU A 10 11.15 -24.66 -1.64
C LEU A 10 11.73 -23.27 -1.35
N VAL A 11 10.94 -22.40 -0.73
CA VAL A 11 11.44 -21.13 -0.21
C VAL A 11 12.25 -21.42 1.05
N ILE A 12 13.58 -21.30 0.95
CA ILE A 12 14.51 -21.59 2.06
C ILE A 12 14.84 -20.36 2.91
N ALA A 13 14.74 -19.17 2.33
CA ALA A 13 15.10 -17.92 2.98
C ALA A 13 14.36 -16.73 2.35
N ILE A 14 14.15 -15.68 3.14
CA ILE A 14 13.74 -14.36 2.67
C ILE A 14 14.84 -13.40 3.12
N GLN A 15 15.43 -12.69 2.16
CA GLN A 15 16.49 -11.72 2.43
C GLN A 15 15.94 -10.31 2.27
N PHE A 16 16.32 -9.44 3.21
CA PHE A 16 15.97 -8.03 3.20
C PHE A 16 17.25 -7.23 3.27
N ASP A 17 17.38 -6.26 2.37
CA ASP A 17 18.38 -5.21 2.53
C ASP A 17 17.90 -4.22 3.58
N GLU A 18 18.82 -3.74 4.42
CA GLU A 18 18.51 -2.66 5.36
C GLU A 18 18.25 -1.37 4.57
N ILE A 19 17.02 -0.89 4.62
CA ILE A 19 16.62 0.39 4.03
C ILE A 19 16.47 1.41 5.16
N LYS A 20 17.33 2.43 5.15
CA LYS A 20 17.17 3.58 6.04
C LYS A 20 16.05 4.47 5.51
N GLY A 21 14.95 4.49 6.23
CA GLY A 21 13.76 5.25 5.84
C GLY A 21 12.72 5.29 6.95
N LYS A 22 11.60 5.97 6.68
CA LYS A 22 10.42 6.02 7.56
C LYS A 22 9.38 5.06 7.02
N ALA A 23 8.90 4.14 7.84
CA ALA A 23 7.90 3.15 7.45
C ALA A 23 6.70 3.16 8.40
N LYS A 24 5.52 2.83 7.87
CA LYS A 24 4.30 2.66 8.66
C LYS A 24 3.48 1.50 8.13
N PHE A 25 3.04 0.63 9.03
CA PHE A 25 2.09 -0.43 8.76
C PHE A 25 0.77 -0.15 9.50
N LEU A 26 -0.35 -0.36 8.82
CA LEU A 26 -1.70 -0.34 9.37
C LEU A 26 -2.52 -1.48 8.78
N ASP A 27 -3.33 -2.11 9.62
CA ASP A 27 -4.34 -3.07 9.21
C ASP A 27 -5.75 -2.63 9.67
N PHE A 28 -6.76 -3.09 8.92
CA PHE A 28 -8.14 -2.95 9.31
C PHE A 28 -8.83 -4.31 9.31
N LYS A 29 -9.32 -4.70 10.48
CA LYS A 29 -9.95 -6.01 10.72
C LYS A 29 -11.47 -5.95 10.81
N GLY A 30 -12.06 -4.80 11.11
CA GLY A 30 -13.46 -4.75 11.57
C GLY A 30 -13.63 -5.71 12.74
N ASP A 31 -14.61 -6.61 12.66
CA ASP A 31 -14.85 -7.68 13.63
C ASP A 31 -14.27 -9.05 13.21
N SER A 32 -13.47 -9.08 12.15
CA SER A 32 -12.89 -10.32 11.60
C SER A 32 -11.56 -10.67 12.25
N LEU A 33 -11.31 -11.97 12.48
CA LEU A 33 -9.99 -12.47 12.89
C LEU A 33 -8.90 -12.17 11.84
N PHE A 34 -9.28 -12.13 10.57
CA PHE A 34 -8.41 -11.79 9.45
C PHE A 34 -8.64 -10.37 8.98
N SER A 35 -7.57 -9.63 8.69
CA SER A 35 -7.66 -8.28 8.15
C SER A 35 -8.45 -8.25 6.84
N VAL A 36 -9.34 -7.25 6.74
CA VAL A 36 -10.01 -6.90 5.49
C VAL A 36 -8.98 -6.30 4.54
N VAL A 37 -8.18 -5.35 5.02
CA VAL A 37 -7.12 -4.69 4.26
C VAL A 37 -5.91 -4.50 5.16
N ASN A 38 -4.70 -4.69 4.62
CA ASN A 38 -3.47 -4.23 5.25
C ASN A 38 -2.71 -3.31 4.29
N VAL A 39 -2.10 -2.26 4.83
CA VAL A 39 -1.31 -1.29 4.10
C VAL A 39 0.03 -1.08 4.81
N ALA A 40 1.12 -1.21 4.06
CA ALA A 40 2.45 -0.80 4.47
C ALA A 40 2.92 0.34 3.56
N ALA A 41 3.43 1.43 4.13
CA ALA A 41 4.11 2.49 3.39
C ALA A 41 5.56 2.62 3.86
N ILE A 42 6.43 3.02 2.94
CA ILE A 42 7.81 3.37 3.23
C ILE A 42 8.23 4.59 2.41
N LYS A 43 8.94 5.52 3.06
CA LYS A 43 9.70 6.60 2.42
C LYS A 43 11.18 6.37 2.70
N TYR A 44 12.01 6.40 1.67
CA TYR A 44 13.47 6.28 1.78
C TYR A 44 14.14 7.02 0.62
N SER A 45 15.40 7.41 0.79
CA SER A 45 16.16 8.10 -0.26
C SER A 45 17.15 7.14 -0.92
N GLN A 46 17.18 7.13 -2.25
CA GLN A 46 18.10 6.33 -3.04
C GLN A 46 18.60 7.15 -4.24
N GLY A 47 19.92 7.24 -4.42
CA GLY A 47 20.51 7.98 -5.55
C GLY A 47 20.16 9.48 -5.58
N GLY A 48 19.88 10.08 -4.42
CA GLY A 48 19.47 11.51 -4.33
C GLY A 48 17.98 11.75 -4.57
N HIS A 49 17.18 10.70 -4.74
CA HIS A 49 15.74 10.79 -4.96
C HIS A 49 14.97 10.17 -3.78
N ASP A 50 13.90 10.84 -3.35
CA ASP A 50 12.95 10.30 -2.37
C ASP A 50 12.00 9.32 -3.06
N LEU A 51 12.01 8.08 -2.59
CA LEU A 51 11.11 7.02 -3.00
C LEU A 51 10.01 6.82 -1.97
N VAL A 52 8.75 6.78 -2.43
CA VAL A 52 7.57 6.57 -1.59
C VAL A 52 6.78 5.40 -2.14
N LYS A 53 6.78 4.28 -1.43
CA LYS A 53 6.14 3.03 -1.89
C LYS A 53 5.10 2.54 -0.91
N VAL A 54 4.01 1.98 -1.44
CA VAL A 54 2.90 1.44 -0.65
C VAL A 54 2.59 0.02 -1.10
N ALA A 55 2.63 -0.95 -0.18
CA ALA A 55 2.16 -2.30 -0.39
C ALA A 55 0.77 -2.48 0.23
N ILE A 56 -0.16 -3.07 -0.52
CA ILE A 56 -1.55 -3.28 -0.10
C ILE A 56 -1.89 -4.76 -0.25
N THR A 57 -2.50 -5.33 0.78
CA THR A 57 -3.05 -6.69 0.75
C THR A 57 -4.50 -6.68 1.14
N GLY A 58 -5.26 -7.65 0.60
CA GLY A 58 -6.70 -7.73 0.81
C GLY A 58 -7.51 -6.72 -0.01
N LEU A 59 -6.91 -5.88 -0.85
CA LEU A 59 -7.66 -5.04 -1.80
C LEU A 59 -8.11 -5.85 -3.03
N THR A 60 -7.17 -6.58 -3.64
CA THR A 60 -7.40 -7.44 -4.80
C THR A 60 -7.07 -8.90 -4.45
N ASN A 61 -7.16 -9.81 -5.43
CA ASN A 61 -6.75 -11.22 -5.27
C ASN A 61 -5.23 -11.43 -5.14
N LYS A 62 -4.42 -10.36 -5.25
CA LYS A 62 -2.96 -10.40 -5.14
C LYS A 62 -2.47 -9.21 -4.30
N PRO A 63 -1.32 -9.32 -3.62
CA PRO A 63 -0.64 -8.14 -3.10
C PRO A 63 -0.32 -7.16 -4.24
N VAL A 64 -0.53 -5.88 -4.01
CA VAL A 64 -0.19 -4.80 -4.96
C VAL A 64 0.84 -3.88 -4.34
N ILE A 65 1.74 -3.36 -5.16
CA ILE A 65 2.70 -2.32 -4.79
C ILE A 65 2.41 -1.10 -5.67
N VAL A 66 2.25 0.04 -5.03
CA VAL A 66 2.05 1.33 -5.70
C VAL A 66 3.25 2.22 -5.41
N ASP A 67 3.80 2.79 -6.47
CA ASP A 67 4.86 3.79 -6.38
C ASP A 67 4.22 5.19 -6.43
N PHE A 68 4.45 5.96 -5.37
CA PHE A 68 3.96 7.32 -5.20
C PHE A 68 5.09 8.37 -5.27
N SER A 69 6.29 7.98 -5.70
CA SER A 69 7.48 8.83 -5.69
C SER A 69 7.30 10.07 -6.57
N ASP A 70 6.74 9.89 -7.78
CA ASP A 70 6.49 11.00 -8.71
C ASP A 70 5.45 11.97 -8.16
N GLN A 71 4.33 11.46 -7.64
CA GLN A 71 3.27 12.28 -7.05
C GLN A 71 3.76 13.02 -5.80
N TYR A 72 4.67 12.42 -5.03
CA TYR A 72 5.32 13.06 -3.90
C TYR A 72 6.25 14.18 -4.36
N ALA A 73 7.11 13.96 -5.36
CA ALA A 73 7.98 14.98 -5.92
C ALA A 73 7.18 16.16 -6.54
N GLU A 74 6.13 15.85 -7.31
CA GLU A 74 5.22 16.84 -7.91
C GLU A 74 4.49 17.68 -6.87
N SER A 75 4.28 17.15 -5.67
CA SER A 75 3.58 17.88 -4.60
C SER A 75 4.36 19.09 -4.09
N LYS A 76 5.68 19.14 -4.33
CA LYS A 76 6.58 20.23 -3.90
C LYS A 76 6.41 20.57 -2.41
N GLY A 77 6.23 19.55 -1.58
CA GLY A 77 6.05 19.70 -0.13
C GLY A 77 4.61 19.92 0.33
N ASN A 78 3.63 20.01 -0.59
CA ASN A 78 2.21 20.08 -0.22
C ASN A 78 1.67 18.67 0.10
N VAL A 79 1.79 18.29 1.38
CA VAL A 79 1.34 16.99 1.90
C VAL A 79 -0.15 16.75 1.64
N ASP A 80 -1.02 17.74 1.84
CA ASP A 80 -2.46 17.57 1.64
C ASP A 80 -2.83 17.27 0.18
N ALA A 81 -2.17 17.96 -0.76
CA ALA A 81 -2.34 17.71 -2.18
C ALA A 81 -1.84 16.31 -2.58
N PHE A 82 -0.71 15.88 -2.03
CA PHE A 82 -0.17 14.54 -2.22
C PHE A 82 -1.15 13.47 -1.71
N LEU A 83 -1.63 13.60 -0.47
CA LEU A 83 -2.55 12.64 0.15
C LEU A 83 -3.90 12.59 -0.58
N ARG A 84 -4.40 13.73 -1.09
CA ARG A 84 -5.60 13.76 -1.94
C ARG A 84 -5.39 12.99 -3.24
N LYS A 85 -4.31 13.28 -3.98
CA LYS A 85 -3.96 12.55 -5.22
C LYS A 85 -3.80 11.05 -4.98
N ALA A 86 -3.14 10.65 -3.89
CA ALA A 86 -2.95 9.24 -3.55
C ALA A 86 -4.30 8.52 -3.30
N ARG A 87 -5.22 9.16 -2.57
CA ARG A 87 -6.57 8.61 -2.36
C ARG A 87 -7.37 8.46 -3.65
N GLU A 88 -7.31 9.48 -4.51
CA GLU A 88 -7.98 9.47 -5.81
C GLU A 88 -7.42 8.36 -6.71
N TYR A 89 -6.10 8.24 -6.79
CA TYR A 89 -5.41 7.18 -7.54
C TYR A 89 -5.87 5.79 -7.13
N ILE A 90 -5.84 5.47 -5.82
CA ILE A 90 -6.29 4.16 -5.34
C ILE A 90 -7.75 3.88 -5.72
N ARG A 91 -8.62 4.89 -5.62
CA ARG A 91 -10.04 4.74 -5.93
C ARG A 91 -10.32 4.61 -7.43
N SER A 92 -9.53 5.24 -8.29
CA SER A 92 -9.69 5.16 -9.73
C SER A 92 -9.08 3.88 -10.29
N GLU A 93 -7.84 3.57 -9.91
CA GLU A 93 -7.05 2.48 -10.47
C GLU A 93 -7.66 1.12 -10.14
N TYR A 94 -8.01 0.89 -8.88
CA TYR A 94 -8.45 -0.42 -8.41
C TYR A 94 -9.96 -0.62 -8.40
N LYS A 95 -10.72 0.31 -9.00
CA LYS A 95 -12.20 0.29 -8.97
C LYS A 95 -12.80 -1.02 -9.50
N THR A 96 -12.17 -1.62 -10.51
CA THR A 96 -12.64 -2.84 -11.19
C THR A 96 -12.00 -4.12 -10.66
N GLU A 97 -10.94 -4.02 -9.86
CA GLU A 97 -10.15 -5.17 -9.37
C GLU A 97 -10.43 -5.52 -7.90
N VAL A 98 -11.14 -4.63 -7.19
CA VAL A 98 -11.42 -4.80 -5.77
C VAL A 98 -12.29 -6.03 -5.51
N ILE A 99 -11.87 -6.86 -4.54
CA ILE A 99 -12.61 -8.07 -4.16
C ILE A 99 -13.76 -7.74 -3.20
N ALA A 100 -14.78 -8.59 -3.18
CA ALA A 100 -15.85 -8.55 -2.20
C ALA A 100 -15.99 -9.94 -1.56
N ASP A 101 -16.23 -9.97 -0.26
CA ASP A 101 -16.49 -11.20 0.49
C ASP A 101 -17.37 -10.90 1.72
N ALA A 102 -17.62 -11.92 2.54
CA ALA A 102 -18.43 -11.80 3.76
C ALA A 102 -17.91 -10.78 4.78
N ARG A 103 -16.62 -10.37 4.70
CA ARG A 103 -16.01 -9.42 5.63
C ARG A 103 -16.21 -7.97 5.20
N ALA A 104 -16.30 -7.72 3.88
CA ALA A 104 -16.52 -6.38 3.34
C ALA A 104 -16.98 -6.39 1.88
N SER A 105 -17.88 -5.47 1.56
CA SER A 105 -18.22 -5.13 0.18
C SER A 105 -17.05 -4.48 -0.55
N ALA A 106 -17.03 -4.60 -1.88
CA ALA A 106 -16.03 -3.98 -2.75
C ALA A 106 -15.87 -2.47 -2.49
N ASN A 107 -16.98 -1.73 -2.42
CA ASN A 107 -16.96 -0.28 -2.20
C ASN A 107 -16.38 0.09 -0.83
N TYR A 108 -16.77 -0.65 0.22
CA TYR A 108 -16.26 -0.40 1.56
C TYR A 108 -14.76 -0.70 1.65
N ARG A 109 -14.32 -1.82 1.06
CA ARG A 109 -12.91 -2.20 0.99
C ARG A 109 -12.07 -1.16 0.25
N LEU A 110 -12.53 -0.68 -0.90
CA LEU A 110 -11.86 0.38 -1.66
C LEU A 110 -11.78 1.69 -0.85
N HIS A 111 -12.87 2.05 -0.18
CA HIS A 111 -12.90 3.23 0.69
C HIS A 111 -11.88 3.10 1.82
N VAL A 112 -11.95 2.04 2.62
CA VAL A 112 -11.03 1.79 3.75
C VAL A 112 -9.59 1.76 3.28
N THR A 113 -9.31 1.11 2.14
CA THR A 113 -7.96 1.10 1.55
C THR A 113 -7.46 2.52 1.28
N SER A 114 -8.26 3.36 0.62
CA SER A 114 -7.85 4.74 0.34
C SER A 114 -7.56 5.54 1.62
N VAL A 115 -8.34 5.33 2.68
CA VAL A 115 -8.11 5.97 3.99
C VAL A 115 -6.82 5.46 4.62
N LEU A 116 -6.59 4.14 4.64
CA LEU A 116 -5.38 3.55 5.22
C LEU A 116 -4.13 4.00 4.47
N VAL A 117 -4.15 4.00 3.14
CA VAL A 117 -3.06 4.53 2.30
C VAL A 117 -2.74 5.97 2.68
N SER A 118 -3.75 6.83 2.76
CA SER A 118 -3.57 8.23 3.18
C SER A 118 -2.92 8.33 4.56
N ARG A 119 -3.39 7.58 5.56
CA ARG A 119 -2.86 7.59 6.93
C ARG A 119 -1.43 7.05 7.02
N THR A 120 -1.12 5.99 6.28
CA THR A 120 0.25 5.47 6.25
C THR A 120 1.20 6.43 5.56
N LEU A 121 0.75 7.07 4.46
CA LEU A 121 1.52 8.06 3.72
C LEU A 121 1.79 9.30 4.56
N GLU A 122 0.77 9.83 5.23
CA GLU A 122 0.89 10.96 6.16
C GLU A 122 2.01 10.73 7.17
N VAL A 123 2.05 9.57 7.83
CA VAL A 123 3.12 9.27 8.79
C VAL A 123 4.50 9.23 8.15
N VAL A 124 4.66 8.67 6.95
CA VAL A 124 6.00 8.50 6.34
C VAL A 124 6.52 9.75 5.65
N VAL A 125 5.64 10.69 5.27
CA VAL A 125 6.04 11.94 4.59
C VAL A 125 6.05 13.16 5.51
N HIS A 126 5.29 13.13 6.60
CA HIS A 126 5.33 14.20 7.61
C HIS A 126 6.62 14.06 8.41
N GLU A 127 7.35 15.16 8.60
CA GLU A 127 8.55 15.19 9.45
C GLU A 127 8.18 14.91 10.91
#